data_AF-A0A4V5NXQ9-F1
#
_entry.id   AF-A0A4V5NXQ9-F1
#
_cell.length_a   1.000
_cell.length_b   1.000
_cell.length_c   1.000
_cell.angle_alpha   90.00
_cell.angle_beta   90.00
_cell.angle_gamma   90.00
#
_symmetry.space_group_name_H-M   'P 1'
#
loop_
_entity.id
_entity.type
_entity.pdbx_description
1 polymer ?
#
loop_
_entity_poly.entity_id
_entity_poly.type
_entity_poly.pdbx_seq_one_letter_code
_entity_poly.pdbx_strand_id
1 'polypeptide(L)'
;MFNKSLSVSLLFTCCLLYTGLSVSVFANQNCQLAATELKQLKLDMRQSENQYKEMQRRQSQQRNMPQSESERQLMYMEKQRYQRQQTEYQQRQDALEKILEDCRQYRNDE
;
A
#
# COMPACT_ATOMS: atom_id res chain seq x y z
N MET A 1 0.20 46.07 -41.16
CA MET A 1 -0.63 45.47 -40.09
C MET A 1 -0.24 44.01 -39.96
N PHE A 2 0.58 43.66 -38.97
CA PHE A 2 1.09 42.29 -38.79
C PHE A 2 0.11 41.46 -37.95
N ASN A 3 -0.17 40.26 -38.45
CA ASN A 3 -1.09 39.24 -37.97
C ASN A 3 -1.06 39.01 -36.44
N LYS A 4 -2.12 39.44 -35.74
CA LYS A 4 -2.37 39.12 -34.32
C LYS A 4 -3.15 37.81 -34.09
N SER A 5 -3.49 37.08 -35.14
CA SER A 5 -4.35 35.88 -35.04
C SER A 5 -3.57 34.55 -34.93
N LEU A 6 -2.24 34.56 -34.99
CA LEU A 6 -1.44 33.32 -34.98
C LEU A 6 -1.10 32.80 -33.57
N SER A 7 -1.23 33.60 -32.51
CA SER A 7 -0.71 33.21 -31.19
C SER A 7 -1.68 32.40 -30.33
N VAL A 8 -3.00 32.58 -30.48
CA VAL A 8 -3.98 31.90 -29.60
C VAL A 8 -4.08 30.41 -29.94
N SER A 9 -4.09 30.05 -31.23
CA SER A 9 -4.18 28.65 -31.67
C SER A 9 -2.94 27.84 -31.29
N LEU A 10 -1.75 28.45 -31.39
CA LEU A 10 -0.47 27.84 -30.99
C LEU A 10 -0.39 27.61 -29.47
N LEU A 11 -0.89 28.55 -28.67
CA LEU A 11 -0.99 28.40 -27.21
C LEU A 11 -1.99 27.31 -26.82
N PHE A 12 -3.13 27.21 -27.51
CA PHE A 12 -4.15 26.19 -27.24
C PHE A 12 -3.66 24.77 -27.53
N THR A 13 -2.94 24.57 -28.64
CA THR A 13 -2.33 23.28 -28.98
C THR A 13 -1.19 22.89 -28.02
N CYS A 14 -0.45 23.87 -27.50
CA CYS A 14 0.61 23.61 -26.52
C CYS A 14 0.03 23.15 -25.17
N CYS A 15 -1.10 23.75 -24.72
CA CYS A 15 -1.81 23.32 -23.53
C CYS A 15 -2.41 21.90 -23.65
N LEU A 16 -2.89 21.51 -24.83
CA LEU A 16 -3.43 20.17 -25.08
C LEU A 16 -2.34 19.08 -25.08
N LEU A 17 -1.13 19.38 -25.59
CA LEU A 17 0.00 18.46 -25.53
C LEU A 17 0.59 18.34 -24.12
N TYR A 18 0.63 19.45 -23.36
CA TYR A 18 1.13 19.44 -21.97
C TYR A 18 0.22 18.68 -21.00
N THR A 19 -1.09 18.66 -21.26
CA THR A 19 -2.06 17.93 -20.44
C THR A 19 -2.06 16.43 -20.72
N GLY A 20 -1.76 15.98 -21.94
CA GLY A 20 -1.61 14.56 -22.25
C GLY A 20 -0.37 13.92 -21.62
N LEU A 21 0.77 14.63 -21.64
CA LEU A 21 2.05 14.13 -21.10
C LEU A 21 2.09 14.10 -19.56
N SER A 22 1.37 14.98 -18.87
CA SER A 22 1.38 15.00 -17.41
C SER A 22 0.63 13.83 -16.80
N VAL A 23 -0.48 13.37 -17.40
CA VAL A 23 -1.26 12.23 -16.91
C VAL A 23 -0.42 10.94 -16.88
N SER A 24 0.41 10.71 -17.90
CA SER A 24 1.29 9.53 -18.00
C SER A 24 2.42 9.53 -16.96
N VAL A 25 2.98 10.71 -16.63
CA VAL A 25 4.05 10.84 -15.61
C VAL A 25 3.50 10.62 -14.20
N PHE A 26 2.33 11.17 -13.89
CA PHE A 26 1.66 10.97 -12.61
C PHE A 26 1.23 9.50 -12.40
N ALA A 27 0.73 8.84 -13.46
CA ALA A 27 0.40 7.42 -13.41
C ALA A 27 1.64 6.58 -13.06
N ASN A 28 2.75 6.75 -13.79
CA ASN A 28 3.97 5.97 -13.57
C ASN A 28 4.59 6.20 -12.17
N GLN A 29 4.55 7.44 -11.67
CA GLN A 29 5.02 7.75 -10.31
C GLN A 29 4.17 7.07 -9.23
N ASN A 30 2.84 7.04 -9.39
CA ASN A 30 1.93 6.34 -8.49
C ASN A 30 2.17 4.82 -8.51
N CYS A 31 2.50 4.24 -9.67
CA CYS A 31 2.85 2.82 -9.79
C CYS A 31 4.14 2.49 -9.00
N GLN A 32 5.17 3.32 -9.13
CA GLN A 32 6.44 3.13 -8.43
C GLN A 32 6.27 3.26 -6.91
N LEU A 33 5.45 4.23 -6.47
CA LEU A 33 5.11 4.39 -5.06
C LEU A 33 4.37 3.16 -4.53
N ALA A 34 3.33 2.70 -5.23
CA ALA A 34 2.57 1.52 -4.86
C ALA A 34 3.43 0.25 -4.78
N ALA A 35 4.38 0.07 -5.70
CA ALA A 35 5.32 -1.06 -5.68
C ALA A 35 6.23 -1.02 -4.44
N THR A 36 6.68 0.17 -4.08
CA THR A 36 7.54 0.39 -2.91
C THR A 36 6.76 0.15 -1.62
N GLU A 37 5.55 0.71 -1.51
CA GLU A 37 4.65 0.49 -0.38
C GLU A 37 4.29 -0.98 -0.22
N LEU A 38 4.03 -1.71 -1.31
CA LEU A 38 3.72 -3.14 -1.26
C LEU A 38 4.89 -3.95 -0.73
N LYS A 39 6.11 -3.61 -1.12
CA LYS A 39 7.32 -4.27 -0.61
C LYS A 39 7.49 -4.00 0.89
N GLN A 40 7.28 -2.77 1.34
CA GLN A 40 7.37 -2.42 2.76
C GLN A 40 6.28 -3.11 3.57
N LEU A 41 5.03 -3.10 3.09
CA LEU A 41 3.91 -3.76 3.72
C LEU A 41 4.17 -5.25 3.96
N LYS A 42 4.75 -5.95 2.98
CA LYS A 42 5.11 -7.37 3.11
C LYS A 42 6.19 -7.63 4.18
N LEU A 43 7.10 -6.68 4.39
CA LEU A 43 8.08 -6.75 5.48
C LEU A 43 7.39 -6.54 6.83
N ASP A 44 6.53 -5.53 6.93
CA ASP A 44 5.79 -5.20 8.14
C ASP A 44 4.88 -6.36 8.59
N MET A 45 4.17 -7.00 7.64
CA MET A 45 3.35 -8.20 7.89
C MET A 45 4.17 -9.35 8.49
N ARG A 46 5.34 -9.64 7.90
CA ARG A 46 6.24 -10.69 8.40
C ARG A 46 6.76 -10.36 9.80
N GLN A 47 7.11 -9.10 10.03
CA GLN A 47 7.59 -8.66 11.33
C GLN A 47 6.50 -8.78 12.40
N SER A 48 5.28 -8.33 12.12
CA SER A 48 4.12 -8.47 13.02
C SER A 48 3.82 -9.94 13.32
N GLU A 49 3.81 -10.81 12.31
CA GLU A 49 3.61 -12.24 12.50
C GLU A 49 4.70 -12.87 13.38
N ASN A 50 5.96 -12.51 13.18
CA ASN A 50 7.06 -12.99 14.00
C ASN A 50 6.93 -12.55 15.46
N GLN A 51 6.54 -11.30 15.71
CA GLN A 51 6.30 -10.78 17.06
C GLN A 51 5.16 -11.55 17.75
N TYR A 52 4.06 -11.79 17.05
CA TYR A 52 2.94 -12.55 17.59
C TYR A 52 3.31 -14.01 17.89
N LYS A 53 4.04 -14.68 16.98
CA LYS A 53 4.55 -16.05 17.20
C LYS A 53 5.53 -16.12 18.36
N GLU A 54 6.40 -15.13 18.52
CA GLU A 54 7.32 -15.06 19.65
C GLU A 54 6.57 -14.97 20.98
N MET A 55 5.54 -14.13 21.05
CA MET A 55 4.68 -14.03 22.22
C MET A 55 4.01 -15.37 22.55
N GLN A 56 3.43 -16.05 21.55
CA GLN A 56 2.84 -17.38 21.74
C GLN A 56 3.85 -18.41 22.24
N ARG A 57 5.11 -18.34 21.76
CA ARG A 57 6.19 -19.23 22.22
C ARG A 57 6.61 -18.94 23.66
N ARG A 58 6.75 -17.68 24.05
CA ARG A 58 7.04 -17.31 25.46
C ARG A 58 5.95 -17.84 26.38
N GLN A 59 4.69 -17.77 25.94
CA GLN A 59 3.56 -18.31 26.67
C GLN A 59 3.62 -19.84 26.80
N SER A 60 3.99 -20.55 25.74
CA SER A 60 4.08 -22.01 25.76
C SER A 60 5.28 -22.53 26.55
N GLN A 61 6.36 -21.75 26.66
CA GLN A 61 7.49 -22.05 27.53
C GLN A 61 7.15 -21.94 29.02
N GLN A 62 6.12 -21.16 29.38
CA GLN A 62 5.59 -21.06 30.74
C GLN A 62 4.57 -22.16 31.08
N ARG A 63 4.43 -23.22 30.28
CA ARG A 63 3.42 -24.29 30.43
C ARG A 63 3.36 -24.95 31.81
N ASN A 64 4.45 -24.94 32.57
CA ASN A 64 4.52 -25.55 33.90
C ASN A 64 4.15 -24.59 35.04
N MET A 65 3.84 -23.32 34.73
CA MET A 65 3.33 -22.33 35.68
C MET A 65 1.85 -22.04 35.36
N PRO A 66 0.96 -22.09 36.36
CA PRO A 66 -0.44 -21.73 36.13
C PRO A 66 -0.53 -20.26 35.72
N GLN A 67 -1.15 -20.00 34.56
CA GLN A 67 -1.40 -18.64 34.10
C GLN A 67 -2.48 -17.98 34.95
N SER A 68 -2.21 -16.74 35.35
CA SER A 68 -3.20 -15.88 35.99
C SER A 68 -4.34 -15.53 35.01
N GLU A 69 -5.50 -15.15 35.56
CA GLU A 69 -6.64 -14.71 34.75
C GLU A 69 -6.33 -13.44 33.94
N SER A 70 -5.54 -12.52 34.50
CA SER A 70 -5.08 -11.32 33.82
C SER A 70 -4.18 -11.62 32.62
N GLU A 71 -3.25 -12.58 32.73
CA GLU A 71 -2.40 -13.01 31.61
C GLU A 71 -3.23 -13.63 30.47
N ARG A 72 -4.24 -14.43 30.81
CA ARG A 72 -5.17 -14.99 29.81
C ARG A 72 -5.94 -13.90 29.09
N GLN A 73 -6.43 -12.90 29.83
CA GLN A 73 -7.18 -11.79 29.27
C GLN A 73 -6.31 -10.89 28.38
N LEU A 74 -5.06 -10.65 28.77
CA LEU A 74 -4.07 -9.93 27.94
C LEU A 74 -3.82 -10.66 26.62
N MET A 75 -3.60 -11.98 26.65
CA MET A 75 -3.39 -12.76 25.42
C MET A 75 -4.60 -12.73 24.49
N TYR A 76 -5.81 -12.80 25.05
CA TYR A 76 -7.03 -12.70 24.26
C TYR A 76 -7.17 -11.34 23.56
N MET A 77 -6.93 -10.25 24.29
CA MET A 77 -6.95 -8.89 23.70
C MET A 77 -5.89 -8.74 22.61
N GLU A 78 -4.70 -9.29 22.83
CA GLU A 78 -3.63 -9.22 21.85
C GLU A 78 -3.92 -10.04 20.60
N LYS A 79 -4.47 -11.25 20.75
CA LYS A 79 -4.96 -12.04 19.62
C LYS A 79 -5.98 -11.27 18.79
N GLN A 80 -6.93 -10.58 19.44
CA GLN A 80 -7.90 -9.75 18.73
C GLN A 80 -7.24 -8.57 18.00
N ARG A 81 -6.27 -7.90 18.63
CA ARG A 81 -5.52 -6.81 17.99
C ARG A 81 -4.77 -7.31 16.76
N TYR A 82 -4.06 -8.42 16.88
CA TYR A 82 -3.33 -9.05 15.78
C TYR A 82 -4.26 -9.43 14.63
N GLN A 83 -5.43 -10.01 14.92
CA GLN A 83 -6.42 -10.35 13.90
C GLN A 83 -6.93 -9.13 13.13
N ARG A 84 -7.23 -8.03 13.83
CA ARG A 84 -7.63 -6.77 13.17
C ARG A 84 -6.51 -6.22 12.30
N GLN A 85 -5.29 -6.18 12.83
CA GLN A 85 -4.12 -5.72 12.09
C GLN A 85 -3.86 -6.54 10.83
N GLN A 86 -4.02 -7.87 10.89
CA GLN A 86 -3.88 -8.73 9.71
C GLN A 86 -4.94 -8.44 8.63
N THR A 87 -6.19 -8.18 9.03
CA THR A 87 -7.23 -7.76 8.09
C THR A 87 -6.89 -6.43 7.42
N GLU A 88 -6.40 -5.45 8.18
CA GLU A 88 -5.99 -4.15 7.64
C GLU A 88 -4.81 -4.29 6.66
N TYR A 89 -3.83 -5.13 6.99
CA TYR A 89 -2.73 -5.42 6.08
C TYR A 89 -3.19 -6.08 4.79
N GLN A 90 -4.10 -7.06 4.87
CA GLN A 90 -4.63 -7.71 3.68
C GLN A 90 -5.38 -6.71 2.78
N GLN A 91 -6.26 -5.88 3.36
CA GLN A 91 -6.98 -4.86 2.61
C GLN A 91 -6.03 -3.87 1.92
N ARG A 92 -4.97 -3.46 2.62
CA ARG A 92 -3.97 -2.56 2.05
C ARG A 92 -3.13 -3.24 0.97
N GLN A 93 -2.81 -4.52 1.13
CA GLN A 93 -2.13 -5.31 0.11
C GLN A 93 -2.98 -5.39 -1.17
N ASP A 94 -4.25 -5.75 -1.04
CA ASP A 94 -5.18 -5.88 -2.17
C ASP A 94 -5.34 -4.54 -2.91
N ALA A 95 -5.41 -3.42 -2.17
CA ALA A 95 -5.49 -2.08 -2.75
C ALA A 95 -4.23 -1.71 -3.55
N LEU A 96 -3.04 -2.01 -3.02
CA LEU A 96 -1.77 -1.74 -3.69
C LEU A 96 -1.58 -2.64 -4.92
N GLU A 97 -1.97 -3.91 -4.83
CA GLU A 97 -1.92 -4.85 -5.96
C GLU A 97 -2.86 -4.41 -7.09
N LYS A 98 -4.06 -3.91 -6.75
CA LYS A 98 -4.97 -3.31 -7.74
C LYS A 98 -4.36 -2.11 -8.47
N ILE A 99 -3.73 -1.18 -7.74
CA ILE A 99 -3.05 -0.03 -8.36
C ILE A 99 -1.96 -0.52 -9.32
N LEU A 100 -1.18 -1.52 -8.94
CA LEU A 100 -0.13 -2.08 -9.80
C LEU A 100 -0.68 -2.81 -11.03
N GLU A 101 -1.85 -3.42 -10.92
CA GLU A 101 -2.54 -4.03 -12.05
C GLU A 101 -3.05 -2.98 -13.04
N ASP A 102 -3.71 -1.93 -12.54
CA ASP A 102 -4.17 -0.79 -13.36
C ASP A 102 -2.98 -0.14 -14.10
N CYS A 103 -1.86 0.01 -13.40
CA CYS A 103 -0.59 0.47 -13.97
C CYS A 103 -0.02 -0.43 -15.08
N ARG A 104 -0.16 -1.75 -14.93
CA ARG A 104 0.30 -2.72 -15.93
C ARG A 104 -0.58 -2.67 -17.17
N GLN A 105 -1.90 -2.54 -16.99
CA GLN A 105 -2.85 -2.42 -18.11
C GLN A 105 -2.56 -1.17 -18.93
N TYR A 106 -2.40 -0.02 -18.29
CA TYR A 106 -2.07 1.24 -18.98
C TYR A 106 -0.79 1.13 -19.84
N ARG A 107 0.22 0.40 -19.37
CA ARG A 107 1.48 0.20 -20.10
C ARG A 107 1.39 -0.83 -21.24
N ASN A 108 0.37 -1.70 -21.24
CA ASN A 108 0.16 -2.71 -22.28
C ASN A 108 -0.83 -2.23 -23.37
N ASP A 109 -1.67 -1.24 -23.04
CA ASP A 109 -2.62 -0.61 -23.96
C ASP A 109 -2.01 0.58 -24.75
N GLU A 110 -0.81 1.04 -24.36
CA GLU A 110 0.09 1.91 -25.15
C GLU A 110 1.00 1.10 -26.10
#